data_AF-A0A957PK87-F1
#
_entry.id   AF-A0A957PK87-F1
#
_cell.length_a   1.000
_cell.length_b   1.000
_cell.length_c   1.000
_cell.angle_alpha   90.00
_cell.angle_beta   90.00
_cell.angle_gamma   90.00
#
_symmetry.space_group_name_H-M   'P 1'
#
loop_
_entity.id
_entity.type
_entity.pdbx_description
1 polymer ?
#
loop_
_entity_poly.entity_id
_entity_poly.type
_entity_poly.pdbx_seq_one_letter_code
_entity_poly.pdbx_strand_id
1 'polypeptide(L)'
;PMAPEMGNAVAGLAGGVIRDPDADAAAVAMPPAKGAVHSADIEYAMGNLATNLVYVWTAEDEQLSALMQSYYANFVKTGNPNGPGLPAWPRADEGPEMQYMVWDVEPRVEVDEHRARYAFHAQFYKQ
;
A
#
# COMPACT_ATOMS: atom_id res chain seq x y z
N PRO A 1 6.15 12.86 -1.56
CA PRO A 1 6.41 13.62 -2.82
C PRO A 1 7.78 13.22 -3.39
N MET A 2 8.06 13.45 -4.68
CA MET A 2 9.40 13.17 -5.21
C MET A 2 10.45 14.08 -4.59
N ALA A 3 11.66 13.56 -4.40
CA ALA A 3 12.78 14.28 -3.82
C ALA A 3 13.25 15.44 -4.74
N PRO A 4 13.67 16.59 -4.20
CA PRO A 4 14.12 17.74 -4.99
C PRO A 4 15.22 17.40 -6.02
N GLU A 5 16.09 16.44 -5.69
CA GLU A 5 17.18 15.93 -6.51
C GLU A 5 16.68 15.29 -7.82
N MET A 6 15.40 14.92 -7.88
CA MET A 6 14.77 14.35 -9.06
C MET A 6 14.43 15.38 -10.14
N GLY A 7 14.59 16.69 -9.86
CA GLY A 7 14.43 17.75 -10.86
C GLY A 7 13.03 17.80 -11.47
N ASN A 8 12.92 17.78 -12.80
CA ASN A 8 11.65 17.78 -13.53
C ASN A 8 11.05 16.36 -13.72
N ALA A 9 11.62 15.34 -13.09
CA ALA A 9 11.08 13.98 -13.20
C ALA A 9 9.71 13.88 -12.53
N VAL A 10 8.89 12.96 -13.06
CA VAL A 10 7.55 12.67 -12.53
C VAL A 10 7.40 11.18 -12.23
N ALA A 11 6.49 10.86 -11.32
CA ALA A 11 6.17 9.48 -10.99
C ALA A 11 5.52 8.77 -12.19
N GLY A 12 6.02 7.58 -12.51
CA GLY A 12 5.49 6.69 -13.55
C GLY A 12 4.63 5.57 -12.95
N LEU A 13 4.27 4.61 -13.81
CA LEU A 13 3.47 3.44 -13.40
C LEU A 13 4.30 2.47 -12.54
N ALA A 14 3.62 1.82 -11.58
CA ALA A 14 4.20 0.76 -10.74
C ALA A 14 5.53 1.14 -10.06
N GLY A 15 5.63 2.38 -9.56
CA GLY A 15 6.84 2.90 -8.91
C GLY A 15 7.94 3.38 -9.86
N GLY A 16 7.70 3.37 -11.17
CA GLY A 16 8.64 3.90 -12.16
C GLY A 16 8.84 5.42 -12.05
N VAL A 17 9.88 5.91 -12.73
CA VAL A 17 10.21 7.35 -12.83
C VAL A 17 10.36 7.73 -14.29
N ILE A 18 9.65 8.76 -14.73
CA ILE A 18 9.81 9.36 -16.06
C ILE A 18 10.71 10.58 -15.93
N ARG A 19 11.86 10.55 -16.61
CA ARG A 19 12.79 11.70 -16.67
C ARG A 19 12.43 12.56 -17.87
N ASP A 20 12.41 13.87 -17.67
CA ASP A 20 12.13 14.86 -18.71
C ASP A 20 10.81 14.62 -19.48
N PRO A 21 9.65 14.69 -18.78
CA PRO A 21 8.35 14.39 -19.37
C PRO A 21 7.97 15.33 -20.52
N ASP A 22 8.58 16.51 -20.62
CA ASP A 22 8.33 17.49 -21.68
C ASP A 22 9.04 17.11 -23.00
N ALA A 23 10.12 16.32 -22.93
CA ALA A 23 10.86 15.85 -24.10
C ALA A 23 10.26 14.57 -24.71
N ASP A 24 9.48 13.82 -23.93
CA ASP A 24 8.83 12.58 -24.38
C ASP A 24 7.37 12.85 -24.75
N ALA A 25 7.10 12.99 -26.06
CA ALA A 25 5.76 13.21 -26.60
C ALA A 25 4.76 12.06 -26.28
N ALA A 26 5.24 10.92 -25.75
CA ALA A 26 4.42 9.81 -25.27
C ALA A 26 4.18 9.82 -23.75
N ALA A 27 4.78 10.75 -22.99
CA ALA A 27 4.53 10.91 -21.56
C ALA A 27 3.09 11.41 -21.33
N VAL A 28 2.16 10.48 -21.14
CA VAL A 28 0.79 10.82 -20.75
C VAL A 28 0.84 11.47 -19.38
N ALA A 29 0.51 12.76 -19.31
CA ALA A 29 0.29 13.46 -18.06
C ALA A 29 -0.86 12.78 -17.31
N MET A 30 -0.52 11.93 -16.34
CA MET A 30 -1.51 11.24 -15.53
C MET A 30 -2.15 12.25 -14.56
N PRO A 31 -3.48 12.22 -14.39
CA PRO A 31 -4.12 13.02 -13.35
C PRO A 31 -3.56 12.62 -11.97
N PRO A 32 -3.52 13.55 -11.00
CA PRO A 32 -3.07 13.25 -9.66
C PRO A 32 -3.78 12.04 -9.07
N ALA A 33 -3.02 11.17 -8.41
CA ALA A 33 -3.58 10.02 -7.73
C ALA A 33 -4.56 10.48 -6.64
N LYS A 34 -5.72 9.84 -6.56
CA LYS A 34 -6.73 10.09 -5.52
C LYS A 34 -6.53 9.25 -4.25
N GLY A 35 -5.51 8.40 -4.24
CA GLY A 35 -5.20 7.46 -3.17
C GLY A 35 -3.97 6.63 -3.52
N ALA A 36 -3.75 5.54 -2.77
CA ALA A 36 -2.65 4.62 -3.01
C ALA A 36 -2.69 4.07 -4.45
N VAL A 37 -1.59 4.25 -5.18
CA VAL A 37 -1.43 3.72 -6.54
C VAL A 37 -0.95 2.28 -6.51
N HIS A 38 -1.06 1.59 -7.63
CA HIS A 38 -0.50 0.25 -7.78
C HIS A 38 1.00 0.22 -7.39
N SER A 39 1.39 -0.79 -6.63
CA SER A 39 2.76 -1.02 -6.11
C SER A 39 3.23 -0.04 -5.03
N ALA A 40 2.40 0.90 -4.57
CA ALA A 40 2.80 1.86 -3.55
C ALA A 40 3.18 1.21 -2.20
N ASP A 41 2.65 0.01 -1.93
CA ASP A 41 2.85 -0.76 -0.70
C ASP A 41 4.21 -1.46 -0.62
N ILE A 42 4.86 -1.74 -1.76
CA ILE A 42 6.06 -2.60 -1.83
C ILE A 42 7.21 -2.04 -1.00
N GLU A 43 7.49 -0.74 -1.12
CA GLU A 43 8.62 -0.12 -0.43
C GLU A 43 8.44 -0.11 1.10
N TYR A 44 7.19 0.09 1.55
CA TYR A 44 6.83 -0.01 2.96
C TYR A 44 6.93 -1.44 3.47
N ALA A 45 6.37 -2.41 2.73
CA ALA A 45 6.37 -3.82 3.10
C ALA A 45 7.78 -4.42 3.19
N MET A 46 8.68 -3.99 2.30
CA MET A 46 10.06 -4.48 2.22
C MET A 46 11.04 -3.72 3.12
N GLY A 47 10.65 -2.57 3.68
CA GLY A 47 11.54 -1.75 4.51
C GLY A 47 12.62 -1.01 3.74
N ASN A 48 12.33 -0.62 2.49
CA ASN A 48 13.31 -0.06 1.57
C ASN A 48 13.39 1.47 1.58
N LEU A 49 12.57 2.15 2.38
CA LEU A 49 12.40 3.61 2.35
C LEU A 49 13.74 4.36 2.43
N ALA A 50 14.61 3.96 3.35
CA ALA A 50 15.95 4.55 3.54
C ALA A 50 16.88 4.45 2.30
N THR A 51 16.60 3.52 1.38
CA THR A 51 17.39 3.32 0.16
C THR A 51 16.71 3.85 -1.11
N ASN A 52 15.40 4.08 -1.06
CA ASN A 52 14.67 4.68 -2.16
C ASN A 52 14.74 6.21 -2.05
N LEU A 53 15.68 6.81 -2.78
CA LEU A 53 15.90 8.26 -2.79
C LEU A 53 15.00 9.01 -3.79
N VAL A 54 14.06 8.33 -4.44
CA VAL A 54 13.12 8.97 -5.39
C VAL A 54 12.11 9.85 -4.65
N TYR A 55 11.77 9.50 -3.42
CA TYR A 55 10.74 10.15 -2.63
C TYR A 55 11.28 10.71 -1.32
N VAL A 56 10.67 11.80 -0.86
CA VAL A 56 10.88 12.33 0.49
C VAL A 56 9.97 11.57 1.45
N TRP A 57 10.51 10.52 2.07
CA TRP A 57 9.83 9.76 3.11
C TRP A 57 9.76 10.55 4.41
N THR A 58 8.63 10.48 5.09
CA THR A 58 8.40 11.14 6.38
C THR A 58 8.59 10.17 7.55
N ALA A 59 8.55 10.69 8.77
CA ALA A 59 8.59 9.84 9.97
C ALA A 59 7.36 8.93 10.06
N GLU A 60 6.20 9.39 9.60
CA GLU A 60 4.98 8.59 9.51
C GLU A 60 5.12 7.45 8.50
N ASP A 61 5.83 7.68 7.38
CA ASP A 61 6.11 6.62 6.40
C ASP A 61 6.96 5.49 7.01
N GLU A 62 8.01 5.85 7.75
CA GLU A 62 8.87 4.90 8.45
C GLU A 62 8.10 4.12 9.52
N GLN A 63 7.19 4.80 10.26
CA GLN A 63 6.32 4.15 11.23
C GLN A 63 5.39 3.13 10.57
N LEU A 64 4.77 3.50 9.44
CA LEU A 64 3.91 2.59 8.68
C LEU A 64 4.70 1.39 8.12
N SER A 65 5.91 1.62 7.59
CA SER A 65 6.78 0.54 7.12
C SER A 65 7.15 -0.43 8.24
N ALA A 66 7.54 0.09 9.42
CA ALA A 66 7.85 -0.75 10.58
C ALA A 66 6.64 -1.56 11.06
N LEU A 67 5.45 -0.97 11.00
CA LEU A 67 4.20 -1.64 11.33
C LEU A 67 3.93 -2.80 10.35
N MET A 68 3.96 -2.54 9.04
CA MET A 68 3.75 -3.56 7.99
C MET A 68 4.74 -4.72 8.14
N GLN A 69 6.04 -4.42 8.29
CA GLN A 69 7.08 -5.42 8.49
C GLN A 69 6.84 -6.26 9.75
N SER A 70 6.34 -5.65 10.83
CA SER A 70 6.03 -6.39 12.07
C SER A 70 4.92 -7.41 11.86
N TYR A 71 3.81 -7.03 11.23
CA TYR A 71 2.73 -7.98 10.92
C TYR A 71 3.17 -9.07 9.96
N TYR A 72 3.92 -8.73 8.89
CA TYR A 72 4.44 -9.73 7.95
C TYR A 72 5.41 -10.69 8.63
N ALA A 73 6.37 -10.20 9.41
CA ALA A 73 7.33 -11.04 10.12
C ALA A 73 6.63 -11.98 11.12
N ASN A 74 5.62 -11.49 11.85
CA ASN A 74 4.83 -12.33 12.77
C ASN A 74 4.08 -13.43 12.00
N PHE A 75 3.46 -13.08 10.88
CA PHE A 75 2.74 -14.03 10.04
C PHE A 75 3.67 -15.10 9.48
N VAL A 76 4.83 -14.72 8.94
CA VAL A 76 5.82 -15.67 8.42
C VAL A 76 6.30 -16.62 9.53
N LYS A 77 6.52 -16.12 10.74
CA LYS A 77 7.00 -16.94 11.87
C LYS A 77 5.95 -17.89 12.43
N THR A 78 4.68 -17.49 12.45
CA THR A 78 3.67 -18.15 13.30
C THR A 78 2.35 -18.48 12.61
N GLY A 79 2.10 -17.96 11.41
CA GLY A 79 0.79 -17.99 10.75
C GLY A 79 -0.24 -17.02 11.35
N ASN A 80 0.12 -16.23 12.37
CA ASN A 80 -0.71 -15.17 12.95
C ASN A 80 0.02 -13.83 12.83
N PRO A 81 -0.57 -12.80 12.19
CA PRO A 81 0.12 -11.53 11.99
C PRO A 81 0.18 -10.69 13.29
N ASN A 82 -0.66 -10.99 14.29
CA ASN A 82 -0.77 -10.24 15.53
C ASN A 82 0.47 -10.38 16.43
N GLY A 83 0.75 -9.34 17.21
CA GLY A 83 1.87 -9.31 18.16
C GLY A 83 1.76 -8.15 19.17
N PRO A 84 2.64 -8.12 20.18
CA PRO A 84 2.63 -7.07 21.20
C PRO A 84 2.76 -5.67 20.57
N GLY A 85 1.92 -4.73 21.01
CA GLY A 85 1.94 -3.34 20.55
C GLY A 85 1.30 -3.11 19.17
N LEU A 86 0.79 -4.15 18.51
CA LEU A 86 0.05 -4.02 17.25
C LEU A 86 -1.46 -3.98 17.53
N PRO A 87 -2.24 -3.20 16.75
CA PRO A 87 -3.69 -3.35 16.72
C PRO A 87 -4.11 -4.81 16.50
N ALA A 88 -5.20 -5.22 17.12
CA ALA A 88 -5.73 -6.56 16.86
C ALA A 88 -6.27 -6.63 15.43
N TRP A 89 -5.82 -7.60 14.66
CA TRP A 89 -6.33 -7.93 13.33
C TRP A 89 -7.01 -9.30 13.37
N PRO A 90 -8.35 -9.35 13.44
CA PRO A 90 -9.12 -10.59 13.43
C PRO A 90 -8.94 -11.37 12.12
N ARG A 91 -9.20 -12.68 12.16
CA ARG A 91 -9.19 -13.46 10.93
C ARG A 91 -10.36 -13.03 10.03
N ALA A 92 -10.17 -13.12 8.72
CA ALA A 92 -11.21 -12.76 7.76
C ALA A 92 -12.48 -13.64 7.84
N ASP A 93 -12.37 -14.84 8.43
CA ASP A 93 -13.47 -15.79 8.69
C ASP A 93 -14.00 -15.73 10.13
N GLU A 94 -13.50 -14.79 10.94
CA GLU A 94 -13.91 -14.61 12.33
C GLU A 94 -15.09 -13.64 12.41
N GLY A 95 -16.27 -14.20 12.70
CA GLY A 95 -17.51 -13.43 12.86
C GLY A 95 -18.38 -13.36 11.60
N PRO A 96 -19.52 -12.67 11.68
CA PRO A 96 -20.50 -12.59 10.59
C PRO A 96 -20.05 -11.69 9.43
N GLU A 97 -19.14 -10.76 9.69
CA GLU A 97 -18.69 -9.75 8.74
C GLU A 97 -17.17 -9.88 8.54
N MET A 98 -16.73 -9.83 7.28
CA MET A 98 -15.30 -9.85 6.98
C MET A 98 -14.68 -8.50 7.36
N GLN A 99 -13.54 -8.57 8.02
CA GLN A 99 -12.78 -7.41 8.46
C GLN A 99 -11.40 -7.40 7.82
N TYR A 100 -10.88 -6.20 7.56
CA TYR A 100 -9.55 -6.01 6.97
C TYR A 100 -8.79 -4.88 7.67
N MET A 101 -7.46 -4.99 7.66
CA MET A 101 -6.57 -3.94 8.17
C MET A 101 -6.45 -2.82 7.14
N VAL A 102 -6.72 -1.60 7.57
CA VAL A 102 -6.39 -0.37 6.85
C VAL A 102 -5.00 0.07 7.26
N TRP A 103 -4.07 0.06 6.31
CA TRP A 103 -2.71 0.54 6.46
C TRP A 103 -2.65 2.03 6.17
N ASP A 104 -2.58 2.83 7.23
CA ASP A 104 -2.56 4.28 7.18
C ASP A 104 -1.74 4.80 8.37
N VAL A 105 -1.53 6.11 8.48
CA VAL A 105 -0.85 6.76 9.63
C VAL A 105 -1.52 6.34 10.95
N GLU A 106 -2.85 6.18 10.92
CA GLU A 106 -3.63 5.59 12.01
C GLU A 106 -4.18 4.22 11.57
N PRO A 107 -3.47 3.12 11.86
CA PRO A 107 -3.88 1.78 11.44
C PRO A 107 -5.13 1.35 12.21
N ARG A 108 -6.08 0.76 11.49
CA ARG A 108 -7.37 0.34 12.07
C ARG A 108 -7.95 -0.82 11.30
N VAL A 109 -8.81 -1.57 11.97
CA VAL A 109 -9.61 -2.62 11.35
C VAL A 109 -10.96 -2.03 10.93
N GLU A 110 -11.36 -2.29 9.69
CA GLU A 110 -12.66 -1.92 9.16
C GLU A 110 -13.44 -3.15 8.70
N VAL A 111 -14.76 -3.03 8.72
CA VAL A 111 -15.68 -4.03 8.15
C VAL A 111 -15.77 -3.83 6.63
N ASP A 112 -15.75 -4.93 5.87
CA ASP A 112 -15.93 -4.89 4.42
C ASP A 112 -17.39 -4.58 4.03
N GLU A 113 -17.66 -3.30 3.82
CA GLU A 113 -18.96 -2.81 3.31
C GLU A 113 -19.20 -3.14 1.82
N HIS A 114 -18.16 -3.57 1.09
CA HIS A 114 -18.21 -3.78 -0.36
C HIS A 114 -18.36 -5.25 -0.75
N ARG A 115 -18.54 -6.14 0.23
CA ARG A 115 -18.60 -7.59 0.00
C ARG A 115 -19.63 -8.00 -1.05
N ALA A 116 -20.78 -7.33 -1.07
CA ALA A 116 -21.85 -7.56 -2.04
C ALA A 116 -21.41 -7.36 -3.50
N ARG A 117 -20.53 -6.38 -3.76
CA ARG A 117 -19.97 -6.13 -5.09
C ARG A 117 -19.11 -7.30 -5.55
N TYR A 118 -18.23 -7.81 -4.69
CA TYR A 118 -17.38 -8.97 -5.01
C TYR A 118 -18.22 -10.23 -5.22
N ALA A 119 -19.24 -10.45 -4.38
CA ALA A 119 -20.15 -11.58 -4.51
C ALA A 119 -20.95 -11.54 -5.83
N PHE A 120 -21.41 -10.36 -6.25
CA PHE A 120 -22.08 -10.16 -7.54
C PHE A 120 -21.16 -10.54 -8.71
N HIS A 121 -19.93 -10.03 -8.75
CA HIS A 121 -18.98 -10.39 -9.82
C HIS A 121 -18.67 -11.88 -9.84
N ALA A 122 -18.50 -12.50 -8.68
CA ALA A 122 -18.22 -13.93 -8.58
C ALA A 122 -19.31 -14.81 -9.23
N GLN A 123 -20.57 -14.35 -9.32
CA GLN A 123 -21.64 -15.10 -9.98
C GLN A 123 -21.39 -15.36 -11.48
N PHE A 124 -20.61 -14.51 -12.14
CA PHE A 124 -20.35 -14.59 -13.58
C PHE A 124 -19.06 -15.33 -13.93
N TYR A 125 -18.18 -15.58 -12.95
CA TYR A 125 -16.86 -16.16 -13.17
C TYR A 125 -16.64 -17.47 -12.39
N LYS A 126 -17.69 -18.05 -11.80
CA LYS A 126 -17.66 -19.43 -11.31
C LYS A 126 -17.55 -20.37 -12.52
N GLN A 127 -16.36 -20.93 -12.74
CA GLN A 127 -16.17 -22.10 -13.60
C GLN A 127 -16.79 -23.34 -12.94
#